data_AF-A0A392TZ78-F1
#
_entry.id   AF-A0A392TZ78-F1
#
_cell.length_a   1.000
_cell.length_b   1.000
_cell.length_c   1.000
_cell.angle_alpha   90.00
_cell.angle_beta   90.00
_cell.angle_gamma   90.00
#
_symmetry.space_group_name_H-M   'P 1'
#
loop_
_entity.id
_entity.type
_entity.pdbx_description
1 polymer ?
#
loop_
_entity_poly.entity_id
_entity_poly.type
_entity_poly.pdbx_seq_one_letter_code
_entity_poly.pdbx_strand_id
1 'polypeptide(L)'
;KPPTFTGGYNPEGAVKWLEEVEIIFEALRCTEEDKTSLGSYMLREEANHWWKNARQRLGAGGVVITWEMFKREFWVKYFPAD
;
A
#
# COMPACT_ATOMS: atom_id res chain seq x y z
N LYS A 1 4.85 -4.84 16.56
CA LYS A 1 5.54 -5.08 15.26
C LYS A 1 4.66 -4.45 14.19
N PRO A 2 5.19 -3.66 13.23
CA PRO A 2 4.35 -3.13 12.16
C PRO A 2 3.70 -4.30 11.39
N PRO A 3 2.44 -4.16 10.96
CA PRO A 3 1.75 -5.19 10.20
C PRO A 3 2.47 -5.40 8.88
N THR A 4 2.52 -6.64 8.39
CA THR A 4 3.17 -6.97 7.12
C THR A 4 2.19 -7.66 6.20
N PHE A 5 2.24 -7.30 4.92
CA PHE A 5 1.42 -7.93 3.89
C PHE A 5 2.29 -8.55 2.80
N THR A 6 2.14 -9.84 2.58
CA THR A 6 2.94 -10.61 1.61
C THR A 6 2.28 -10.68 0.23
N GLY A 7 0.98 -10.37 0.13
CA GLY A 7 0.21 -10.45 -1.11
C GLY A 7 -0.65 -11.71 -1.23
N GLY A 8 -0.88 -12.15 -2.47
CA GLY A 8 -1.74 -13.30 -2.79
C GLY A 8 -3.24 -12.99 -2.85
N TYR A 9 -4.04 -14.02 -3.16
CA TYR A 9 -5.51 -13.91 -3.20
C TYR A 9 -6.07 -14.03 -1.77
N ASN A 10 -5.99 -12.93 -1.03
CA ASN A 10 -6.52 -12.82 0.34
C ASN A 10 -7.17 -11.44 0.55
N PRO A 11 -8.39 -11.22 0.03
CA PRO A 11 -9.08 -9.94 0.15
C PRO A 11 -9.29 -9.51 1.62
N GLU A 12 -9.69 -10.43 2.49
CA GLU A 12 -9.91 -10.16 3.92
C GLU A 12 -8.62 -9.72 4.62
N GLY A 13 -7.52 -10.42 4.38
CA GLY A 13 -6.20 -10.05 4.91
C GLY A 13 -5.70 -8.72 4.37
N ALA A 14 -6.03 -8.39 3.12
CA ALA A 14 -5.69 -7.11 2.51
C ALA A 14 -6.48 -5.94 3.16
N VAL A 15 -7.78 -6.11 3.44
CA VAL A 15 -8.60 -5.11 4.15
C VAL A 15 -8.02 -4.88 5.54
N LYS A 16 -7.87 -5.97 6.30
CA LYS A 16 -7.38 -5.90 7.68
C LYS A 16 -6.01 -5.23 7.76
N TRP A 17 -5.11 -5.57 6.85
CA TRP A 17 -3.79 -4.93 6.80
C TRP A 17 -3.91 -3.43 6.53
N LEU A 18 -4.75 -3.01 5.58
CA LEU A 18 -4.90 -1.60 5.24
C LEU A 18 -5.48 -0.80 6.42
N GLU A 19 -6.49 -1.35 7.11
CA GLU A 19 -7.07 -0.75 8.32
C GLU A 19 -6.03 -0.59 9.44
N GLU A 20 -5.25 -1.65 9.74
CA GLU A 20 -4.20 -1.61 10.76
C GLU A 20 -3.13 -0.56 10.42
N VAL A 21 -2.77 -0.41 9.15
CA VAL A 21 -1.83 0.62 8.67
C VAL A 21 -2.39 2.03 8.84
N GLU A 22 -3.65 2.26 8.51
CA GLU A 22 -4.27 3.59 8.65
C GLU A 22 -4.39 4.01 10.13
N ILE A 23 -4.70 3.06 11.03
CA ILE A 23 -4.68 3.30 12.49
C ILE A 23 -3.28 3.72 12.97
N ILE A 24 -2.23 3.07 12.47
CA ILE A 24 -0.85 3.42 12.82
C ILE A 24 -0.49 4.82 12.33
N PHE A 25 -0.88 5.17 11.10
CA PHE A 25 -0.63 6.51 10.56
C PHE A 25 -1.32 7.60 11.36
N GLU A 26 -2.55 7.37 11.80
CA GLU A 26 -3.28 8.28 12.68
C GLU A 26 -2.59 8.41 14.04
N ALA A 27 -2.26 7.29 14.68
CA ALA A 27 -1.62 7.26 16.00
C ALA A 27 -0.25 7.96 16.01
N LEU A 28 0.51 7.81 14.93
CA LEU A 28 1.82 8.44 14.76
C LEU A 28 1.77 9.86 14.17
N ARG A 29 0.57 10.33 13.77
CA ARG A 29 0.38 11.62 13.08
C ARG A 29 1.27 11.76 11.83
N CYS A 30 1.39 10.69 11.06
CA CYS A 30 2.16 10.67 9.82
C CYS A 30 1.64 11.72 8.83
N THR A 31 2.54 12.45 8.17
CA THR A 31 2.16 13.36 7.09
C THR A 31 1.75 12.56 5.84
N GLU A 32 1.08 13.20 4.88
CA GLU A 32 0.72 12.54 3.63
C GLU A 32 1.94 12.02 2.86
N GLU A 33 3.08 12.70 2.96
CA GLU A 33 4.36 12.28 2.37
C GLU A 33 4.93 11.03 3.05
N ASP A 34 4.78 10.92 4.37
CA ASP A 34 5.28 9.79 5.15
C ASP A 34 4.49 8.50 4.86
N LYS A 35 3.17 8.62 4.67
CA LYS A 35 2.24 7.48 4.53
C LYS A 35 2.64 6.52 3.41
N THR A 36 2.87 7.02 2.19
CA THR A 36 3.27 6.16 1.06
C THR A 36 4.59 5.44 1.33
N SER A 37 5.56 6.14 1.92
CA SER A 37 6.87 5.59 2.24
C SER A 37 6.78 4.48 3.29
N LEU A 38 6.10 4.75 4.41
CA LEU A 38 5.93 3.81 5.51
C LEU A 38 5.03 2.62 5.14
N GLY A 39 3.92 2.86 4.45
CA GLY A 39 3.00 1.80 4.03
C GLY A 39 3.67 0.84 3.04
N SER A 40 4.44 1.38 2.09
CA SER A 40 5.23 0.53 1.18
C SER A 40 6.33 -0.25 1.88
N TYR A 41 6.91 0.29 2.95
CA TYR A 41 7.89 -0.41 3.79
C TYR A 41 7.29 -1.59 4.55
N MET A 42 5.97 -1.69 4.68
CA MET A 42 5.28 -2.81 5.33
C MET A 42 4.96 -3.97 4.37
N LEU A 43 5.12 -3.77 3.06
CA LEU A 43 4.91 -4.81 2.06
C LEU A 43 6.08 -5.80 1.99
N ARG A 44 5.77 -7.08 1.81
CA ARG A 44 6.75 -8.18 1.69
C ARG A 44 6.45 -9.00 0.45
N GLU A 45 7.43 -9.79 0.03
CA GLU A 45 7.29 -10.81 -1.02
C GLU A 45 6.57 -10.31 -2.28
N GLU A 46 5.47 -10.95 -2.69
CA GLU A 46 4.70 -10.64 -3.89
C GLU A 46 4.20 -9.19 -3.89
N ALA A 47 3.66 -8.73 -2.75
CA ALA A 47 3.15 -7.36 -2.64
C ALA A 47 4.26 -6.31 -2.79
N ASN A 48 5.46 -6.56 -2.26
CA ASN A 48 6.57 -5.64 -2.45
C ASN A 48 7.04 -5.60 -3.91
N HIS A 49 7.09 -6.76 -4.59
CA HIS A 49 7.45 -6.83 -6.01
C HIS A 49 6.42 -6.12 -6.88
N TRP A 50 5.13 -6.35 -6.63
CA TRP A 50 4.03 -5.67 -7.30
C TRP A 50 4.14 -4.14 -7.13
N TRP A 51 4.30 -3.67 -5.89
CA TRP A 51 4.32 -2.23 -5.63
C TRP A 51 5.51 -1.53 -6.29
N LYS A 52 6.69 -2.16 -6.33
CA LYS A 52 7.85 -1.61 -7.06
C LYS A 52 7.54 -1.34 -8.54
N ASN A 53 6.84 -2.28 -9.19
CA ASN A 53 6.45 -2.14 -10.59
C ASN A 53 5.35 -1.08 -10.78
N ALA A 54 4.32 -1.08 -9.91
CA ALA A 54 3.27 -0.07 -9.93
C ALA A 54 3.84 1.33 -9.73
N ARG A 55 4.77 1.50 -8.78
CA ARG A 55 5.42 2.76 -8.46
C ARG A 55 6.22 3.33 -9.64
N GLN A 56 6.89 2.47 -10.41
CA GLN A 56 7.57 2.90 -11.64
C GLN A 56 6.59 3.42 -12.69
N ARG A 57 5.44 2.75 -12.86
CA ARG A 57 4.39 3.19 -13.79
C ARG A 57 3.73 4.50 -13.35
N LEU A 58 3.39 4.63 -12.07
CA LEU A 58 2.72 5.82 -11.51
C LEU A 58 3.62 7.05 -11.44
N GLY A 59 4.91 6.84 -11.13
CA GLY A 59 5.88 7.93 -10.98
C GLY A 59 6.48 8.42 -12.30
N ALA A 60 6.02 7.91 -13.44
CA ALA A 60 6.44 8.39 -14.75
C ALA A 60 6.17 9.91 -14.87
N GLY A 61 7.18 10.66 -15.33
CA GLY A 61 7.06 12.12 -15.46
C GLY A 61 7.22 12.91 -14.16
N GLY A 62 7.70 12.29 -13.07
CA GLY A 62 7.99 13.00 -11.81
C GLY A 62 6.77 13.24 -10.92
N VAL A 63 5.66 12.53 -11.18
CA VAL A 63 4.45 12.59 -10.36
C VAL A 63 4.74 12.08 -8.94
N VAL A 64 4.37 12.87 -7.94
CA VAL A 64 4.41 12.45 -6.53
C VAL A 64 3.30 11.44 -6.27
N ILE A 65 3.67 10.26 -5.77
CA ILE A 65 2.73 9.17 -5.52
C ILE A 65 2.17 9.32 -4.11
N THR A 66 0.89 9.70 -4.03
CA THR A 66 0.20 9.88 -2.75
C THR A 66 -0.29 8.56 -2.17
N TRP A 67 -0.63 8.57 -0.88
CA TRP A 67 -1.21 7.40 -0.21
C TRP A 67 -2.53 6.96 -0.86
N GLU A 68 -3.33 7.93 -1.33
CA GLU A 68 -4.58 7.64 -2.03
C GLU A 68 -4.35 6.92 -3.36
N MET A 69 -3.31 7.30 -4.11
CA MET A 69 -2.90 6.58 -5.33
C MET A 69 -2.43 5.15 -5.01
N PHE A 70 -1.68 4.97 -3.92
CA PHE A 70 -1.31 3.64 -3.43
C PHE A 70 -2.56 2.81 -3.14
N LYS A 71 -3.50 3.33 -2.35
CA LYS A 71 -4.73 2.61 -1.99
C LYS A 71 -5.50 2.19 -3.23
N ARG A 72 -5.70 3.10 -4.19
CA ARG A 72 -6.41 2.77 -5.45
C ARG A 72 -5.78 1.59 -6.19
N GLU A 73 -4.46 1.59 -6.34
CA GLU A 73 -3.74 0.51 -7.03
C GLU A 73 -3.75 -0.78 -6.21
N PHE A 74 -3.67 -0.68 -4.88
CA PHE A 74 -3.80 -1.80 -3.96
C PHE A 74 -5.19 -2.45 -4.08
N TRP A 75 -6.25 -1.64 -4.13
CA TRP A 75 -7.62 -2.09 -4.35
C TRP A 75 -7.76 -2.85 -5.68
N VAL A 76 -7.27 -2.28 -6.78
CA VAL A 76 -7.30 -2.94 -8.11
C VAL A 76 -6.58 -4.29 -8.10
N LYS A 77 -5.47 -4.41 -7.37
CA LYS A 77 -4.64 -5.62 -7.34
C LYS A 77 -5.24 -6.73 -6.49
N TYR A 78 -5.75 -6.40 -5.30
CA TYR A 78 -6.15 -7.40 -4.29
C TYR A 78 -7.67 -7.55 -4.13
N PHE A 79 -8.44 -6.71 -4.82
CA PHE A 79 -9.90 -6.76 -4.89
C PHE A 79 -10.36 -6.65 -6.35
N PRO A 80 -9.93 -7.57 -7.24
CA PRO A 80 -10.46 -7.60 -8.59
C PRO A 80 -11.98 -7.83 -8.51
N ALA A 81 -12.75 -7.08 -9.30
CA ALA A 81 -14.15 -7.44 -9.54
C ALA A 81 -14.17 -8.80 -10.26
N ASP A 82 -15.03 -9.71 -9.80
CA ASP A 82 -15.31 -10.99 -10.46
C ASP A 82 -15.74 -10.81 -11.93
#